data_AF-A0A2V2NC67-F1
#
_entry.id   AF-A0A2V2NC67-F1
#
_cell.length_a   1.000
_cell.length_b   1.000
_cell.length_c   1.000
_cell.angle_alpha   90.00
_cell.angle_beta   90.00
_cell.angle_gamma   90.00
#
_symmetry.space_group_name_H-M   'P 1'
#
loop_
_entity.id
_entity.type
_entity.pdbx_description
1 polymer ?
#
loop_
_entity_poly.entity_id
_entity_poly.type
_entity_poly.pdbx_seq_one_letter_code
_entity_poly.pdbx_strand_id
1 'polypeptide(L)'
;MVKSSVSDTGIVRNCSGYDVEIIAEGNEADLDQFISQIKIIEEPICVESIKIESGTYDGKWKYFEIQRGNPDEELGERLDAALTYLVRIDYNSRRSVKIGEQMLDKQDQMLANQDYQISLQKVTNQEIQEMRSDLKDSIHTKYQFIEQRLH
;
A
#
# COMPACT_ATOMS: atom_id res chain seq x y z
N MET A 1 -21.58 0.27 13.20
CA MET A 1 -22.40 -0.39 14.24
C MET A 1 -21.54 -1.51 14.83
N VAL A 2 -20.81 -1.22 15.91
CA VAL A 2 -19.99 -2.23 16.60
C VAL A 2 -20.97 -3.14 17.33
N LYS A 3 -21.08 -4.41 16.91
CA LYS A 3 -21.89 -5.41 17.60
C LYS A 3 -21.22 -5.72 18.93
N SER A 4 -21.92 -5.48 20.04
CA SER A 4 -21.57 -6.09 21.32
C SER A 4 -21.90 -7.57 21.22
N SER A 5 -20.90 -8.38 20.87
CA SER A 5 -20.98 -9.85 20.93
C SER A 5 -20.58 -10.38 22.31
N VAL A 6 -20.38 -9.47 23.26
CA VAL A 6 -19.81 -9.76 24.57
C VAL A 6 -20.88 -9.38 25.60
N SER A 7 -21.23 -10.29 26.50
CA SER A 7 -22.23 -10.07 27.55
C SER A 7 -21.70 -9.23 28.72
N ASP A 8 -20.68 -8.42 28.46
CA ASP A 8 -19.97 -7.69 29.49
C ASP A 8 -20.69 -6.37 29.76
N THR A 9 -20.88 -6.08 31.04
CA THR A 9 -21.42 -4.82 31.52
C THR A 9 -20.27 -3.95 32.00
N GLY A 10 -20.43 -2.63 32.00
CA GLY A 10 -19.34 -1.76 32.39
C GLY A 10 -19.39 -0.38 31.80
N ILE A 11 -18.26 0.30 31.84
CA ILE A 11 -18.09 1.64 31.29
C ILE A 11 -16.77 1.79 30.55
N VAL A 12 -16.76 2.68 29.58
CA VAL A 12 -15.53 3.23 29.00
C VAL A 12 -15.57 4.75 29.07
N ARG A 13 -14.45 5.37 29.43
CA ARG A 13 -14.31 6.83 29.44
C ARG A 13 -12.96 7.25 28.88
N ASN A 14 -12.94 8.37 28.17
CA ASN A 14 -11.71 9.01 27.75
C ASN A 14 -11.09 9.74 28.96
N CYS A 15 -9.79 9.56 29.16
CA CYS A 15 -9.01 10.27 30.17
C CYS A 15 -8.18 11.38 29.50
N SER A 16 -7.72 12.34 30.30
CA SER A 16 -6.82 13.39 29.81
C SER A 16 -5.53 12.77 29.27
N GLY A 17 -5.06 13.22 28.11
CA GLY A 17 -3.79 12.74 27.54
C GLY A 17 -3.92 11.50 26.66
N TYR A 18 -5.10 11.24 26.07
CA TYR A 18 -5.41 10.12 25.16
C TYR A 18 -5.49 8.73 25.81
N ASP A 19 -5.33 8.64 27.14
CA ASP A 19 -5.57 7.40 27.88
C ASP A 19 -7.06 7.05 27.88
N VAL A 20 -7.38 5.76 27.88
CA VAL A 20 -8.77 5.28 27.96
C VAL A 20 -8.89 4.36 29.17
N GLU A 21 -9.85 4.64 30.03
CA GLU A 21 -10.19 3.76 31.15
C GLU A 21 -11.42 2.93 30.78
N ILE A 22 -11.29 1.61 30.98
CA ILE A 22 -12.36 0.65 30.75
C ILE A 22 -12.56 -0.15 32.04
N ILE A 23 -13.80 -0.17 32.52
CA ILE A 23 -14.25 -1.08 33.57
C ILE A 23 -15.21 -2.05 32.92
N ALA A 24 -14.90 -3.35 32.99
CA ALA A 24 -15.72 -4.41 32.42
C ALA A 24 -15.97 -5.52 33.45
N GLU A 25 -17.20 -5.99 33.51
CA GLU A 25 -17.67 -7.10 34.33
C GLU A 25 -18.26 -8.17 33.40
N GLY A 26 -17.80 -9.41 33.54
CA GLY A 26 -18.13 -10.48 32.62
C GLY A 26 -17.59 -11.83 33.07
N ASN A 27 -17.78 -12.85 32.23
CA ASN A 27 -17.10 -14.13 32.46
C ASN A 27 -15.62 -13.99 32.08
N GLU A 28 -14.75 -14.74 32.76
CA GLU A 28 -13.30 -14.70 32.53
C GLU A 28 -12.92 -14.90 31.04
N ALA A 29 -13.55 -15.87 30.37
CA ALA A 29 -13.29 -16.12 28.95
C ALA A 29 -13.70 -14.96 28.03
N ASP A 30 -14.79 -14.27 28.35
CA ASP A 30 -15.29 -13.12 27.59
C ASP A 30 -14.38 -11.89 27.81
N LEU A 31 -13.94 -11.68 29.05
CA LEU A 31 -13.01 -10.61 29.44
C LEU A 31 -11.62 -10.81 28.82
N ASP A 32 -11.10 -12.03 28.80
CA ASP A 32 -9.83 -12.36 28.14
C ASP A 32 -9.90 -12.09 26.63
N GLN A 33 -11.02 -12.47 26.01
CA GLN A 33 -11.26 -12.17 24.60
C GLN A 33 -11.35 -10.65 24.38
N PHE A 34 -12.03 -9.91 25.25
CA PHE A 34 -12.13 -8.46 25.19
C PHE A 34 -10.75 -7.79 25.29
N ILE A 35 -9.92 -8.20 26.26
CA ILE A 35 -8.54 -7.70 26.43
C ILE A 35 -7.67 -7.97 25.20
N SER A 36 -7.87 -9.10 24.51
CA SER A 36 -7.13 -9.40 23.28
C SER A 36 -7.51 -8.47 22.13
N GLN A 37 -8.79 -8.08 22.03
CA GLN A 37 -9.30 -7.23 20.95
C GLN A 37 -8.87 -5.76 21.10
N ILE A 38 -8.65 -5.29 22.33
CA ILE A 38 -8.21 -3.91 22.57
C ILE A 38 -6.70 -3.71 22.31
N LYS A 39 -5.92 -4.77 22.12
CA LYS A 39 -4.49 -4.68 21.76
C LYS A 39 -4.32 -4.37 20.27
N ILE A 40 -4.67 -3.14 19.88
CA ILE A 40 -4.60 -2.65 18.50
C ILE A 40 -3.24 -1.99 18.26
N ILE A 41 -2.51 -2.45 17.25
CA ILE A 41 -1.21 -1.88 16.83
C ILE A 41 -1.30 -1.53 15.33
N GLU A 42 -2.35 -0.79 14.96
CA GLU A 42 -2.61 -0.40 13.57
C GLU A 42 -3.16 1.02 13.51
N GLU A 43 -2.60 1.87 12.66
CA GLU A 43 -3.11 3.23 12.49
C GLU A 43 -4.61 3.20 12.10
N PRO A 44 -5.45 4.09 12.66
CA PRO A 44 -5.09 5.25 13.48
C PRO A 44 -4.93 5.00 14.99
N ILE A 45 -5.14 3.77 15.48
CA ILE A 45 -5.15 3.46 16.92
C ILE A 45 -3.96 2.57 17.27
N CYS A 46 -3.02 3.08 18.06
CA CYS A 46 -1.88 2.30 18.54
C CYS A 46 -1.88 2.29 20.06
N VAL A 47 -2.20 1.15 20.65
CA VAL A 47 -2.18 0.96 22.10
C VAL A 47 -0.74 0.69 22.53
N GLU A 48 -0.13 1.66 23.21
CA GLU A 48 1.26 1.57 23.67
C GLU A 48 1.41 0.60 24.85
N SER A 49 0.46 0.62 25.78
CA SER A 49 0.45 -0.25 26.95
C SER A 49 -0.96 -0.43 27.49
N ILE A 50 -1.17 -1.52 28.23
CA ILE A 50 -2.43 -1.79 28.93
C ILE A 50 -2.08 -2.19 30.36
N LYS A 51 -2.66 -1.48 31.33
CA LYS A 51 -2.62 -1.85 32.74
C LYS A 51 -3.94 -2.52 33.11
N ILE A 52 -3.87 -3.74 33.64
CA ILE A 52 -5.06 -4.53 33.98
C ILE A 52 -5.07 -4.73 35.49
N GLU A 53 -6.19 -4.37 36.13
CA GLU A 53 -6.44 -4.61 37.55
C GLU A 53 -7.69 -5.47 37.68
N SER A 54 -7.54 -6.69 38.18
CA SER A 54 -8.66 -7.61 38.41
C SER A 54 -9.38 -7.25 39.72
N GLY A 55 -10.71 -7.31 39.69
CA GLY A 55 -11.55 -7.03 40.86
C GLY A 55 -12.64 -8.09 41.06
N THR A 56 -13.47 -7.89 42.09
CA THR A 56 -14.68 -8.69 42.32
C THR A 56 -15.85 -8.14 41.52
N TYR A 57 -16.75 -9.02 41.07
CA TYR A 57 -18.01 -8.62 40.44
C TYR A 57 -18.86 -7.77 41.41
N ASP A 58 -19.14 -6.52 41.03
CA ASP A 58 -19.94 -5.56 41.79
C ASP A 58 -21.40 -5.54 41.29
N GLY A 59 -21.62 -5.88 40.01
CA GLY A 59 -22.94 -5.93 39.38
C GLY A 59 -23.60 -4.56 39.29
N LYS A 60 -22.78 -3.50 39.30
CA LYS A 60 -23.23 -2.09 39.27
C LYS A 60 -23.84 -1.69 37.94
N TRP A 61 -23.43 -2.34 36.85
CA TRP A 61 -23.82 -1.96 35.50
C TRP A 61 -24.79 -2.96 34.89
N LYS A 62 -25.87 -2.45 34.29
CA LYS A 62 -26.86 -3.26 33.56
C LYS A 62 -26.52 -3.45 32.09
N TYR A 63 -25.69 -2.57 31.54
CA TYR A 63 -25.23 -2.55 30.15
C TYR A 63 -23.85 -1.90 30.10
N PHE A 64 -23.17 -2.04 28.96
CA PHE A 64 -21.92 -1.36 28.70
C PHE A 64 -22.19 0.08 28.21
N GLU A 65 -21.65 1.09 28.88
CA GLU A 65 -21.90 2.51 28.60
C GLU A 65 -20.62 3.25 28.18
N ILE A 66 -20.73 4.11 27.16
CA ILE A 66 -19.66 5.01 26.74
C ILE A 66 -19.87 6.37 27.39
N GLN A 67 -19.05 6.70 28.38
CA GLN A 67 -19.08 7.99 29.05
C GLN A 67 -18.28 9.01 28.25
N ARG A 68 -18.98 10.06 27.82
CA ARG A 68 -18.41 11.17 27.07
C ARG A 68 -18.23 12.39 27.97
N GLY A 69 -17.12 13.08 27.80
CA GLY A 69 -16.83 14.35 28.45
C GLY A 69 -17.58 15.51 27.78
N ASN A 70 -17.00 16.70 27.84
CA ASN A 70 -17.55 17.88 27.18
C ASN A 70 -17.60 17.64 25.65
N PRO A 71 -18.78 17.74 25.01
CA PRO A 71 -18.91 17.52 23.57
C PRO A 71 -18.01 18.41 22.72
N ASP A 72 -17.79 19.66 23.12
CA ASP A 72 -16.99 20.61 22.35
C ASP A 72 -15.49 20.29 22.41
N GLU A 73 -14.99 19.88 23.58
CA GLU A 73 -13.61 19.45 23.77
C GLU A 73 -13.33 18.13 23.03
N GLU A 74 -14.21 17.13 23.18
CA GLU A 74 -14.08 15.85 22.45
C GLU A 74 -14.15 16.05 20.92
N LEU A 75 -14.97 17.00 20.45
CA LEU A 75 -15.05 17.33 19.04
C LEU A 75 -13.75 17.99 18.57
N GLY A 76 -13.20 18.93 19.36
CA GLY A 76 -11.92 19.58 19.08
C GLY A 76 -10.79 18.56 18.91
N GLU A 77 -10.62 17.65 19.87
CA GLU A 77 -9.59 16.60 19.81
C GLU A 77 -9.75 15.70 18.57
N ARG A 78 -10.98 15.34 18.21
CA ARG A 78 -11.26 14.56 17.00
C ARG A 78 -10.94 15.33 15.73
N LEU A 79 -11.22 16.62 15.68
CA LEU A 79 -10.91 17.47 14.54
C LEU A 79 -9.39 17.66 14.38
N ASP A 80 -8.66 17.83 15.46
CA ASP A 80 -7.19 17.93 15.43
C ASP A 80 -6.54 16.62 14.94
N ALA A 81 -7.04 15.48 15.42
CA ALA A 81 -6.62 14.17 14.93
C ALA A 81 -6.95 14.00 13.43
N ALA A 82 -8.17 14.33 13.02
CA ALA A 82 -8.59 14.27 11.62
C ALA A 82 -7.73 15.18 10.72
N LEU A 83 -7.43 16.40 11.16
CA LEU A 83 -6.56 17.34 10.45
C LEU A 83 -5.16 16.78 10.27
N THR A 84 -4.60 16.15 11.31
CA THR A 84 -3.28 15.50 11.25
C THR A 84 -3.24 14.41 10.18
N TYR A 85 -4.27 13.55 10.11
CA TYR A 85 -4.36 12.54 9.07
C TYR A 85 -4.58 13.15 7.68
N LEU A 86 -5.42 14.18 7.56
CA LEU A 86 -5.66 14.86 6.28
C LEU A 86 -4.37 15.48 5.71
N VAL A 87 -3.57 16.14 6.55
CA VAL A 87 -2.26 16.68 6.15
C VAL A 87 -1.33 15.55 5.69
N ARG A 88 -1.29 14.43 6.41
CA ARG A 88 -0.48 13.25 6.03
C ARG A 88 -0.96 12.66 4.68
N ILE A 89 -2.26 12.59 4.45
CA ILE A 89 -2.85 12.11 3.19
C ILE A 89 -2.49 13.04 2.02
N ASP A 90 -2.64 14.36 2.16
CA ASP A 90 -2.26 15.33 1.11
C ASP A 90 -0.76 15.21 0.77
N TYR A 91 0.09 15.14 1.78
CA TYR A 91 1.53 14.96 1.58
C TYR A 91 1.86 13.67 0.82
N ASN A 92 1.31 12.53 1.27
CA ASN A 92 1.55 11.23 0.62
C ASN A 92 0.98 11.18 -0.80
N SER A 93 -0.17 11.82 -1.04
CA SER A 93 -0.79 11.91 -2.37
C SER A 93 0.11 12.68 -3.34
N ARG A 94 0.57 13.87 -2.96
CA ARG A 94 1.51 14.68 -3.78
C ARG A 94 2.81 13.93 -4.06
N ARG A 95 3.35 13.24 -3.06
CA ARG A 95 4.56 12.42 -3.24
C ARG A 95 4.31 11.28 -4.23
N SER A 96 3.17 10.62 -4.17
CA SER A 96 2.79 9.53 -5.08
C SER A 96 2.67 10.02 -6.51
N VAL A 97 2.03 11.18 -6.73
CA VAL A 97 1.92 11.82 -8.05
C VAL A 97 3.32 12.13 -8.61
N LYS A 98 4.19 12.74 -7.81
CA LYS A 98 5.56 13.07 -8.24
C LYS A 98 6.37 11.84 -8.64
N ILE A 99 6.22 10.73 -7.90
CA ILE A 99 6.85 9.45 -8.26
C ILE A 99 6.26 8.93 -9.57
N GLY A 100 4.94 9.06 -9.77
CA GLY A 100 4.26 8.74 -11.03
C GLY A 100 4.83 9.49 -12.22
N GLU A 101 4.96 10.82 -12.12
CA GLU A 101 5.57 11.67 -13.16
C GLU A 101 7.00 11.22 -13.49
N GLN A 102 7.84 10.96 -12.48
CA GLN A 102 9.21 10.47 -12.69
C GLN A 102 9.26 9.09 -13.36
N MET A 103 8.28 8.23 -13.11
CA MET A 103 8.19 6.92 -13.77
C MET A 103 7.78 7.07 -15.23
N LEU A 104 6.87 8.02 -15.54
CA LEU A 104 6.49 8.33 -16.92
C LEU A 104 7.69 8.86 -17.71
N ASP A 105 8.44 9.82 -17.16
CA ASP A 105 9.65 10.37 -17.81
C ASP A 105 10.67 9.27 -18.14
N LYS A 106 10.86 8.30 -17.23
CA LYS A 106 11.76 7.16 -17.45
C LYS A 106 11.22 6.20 -18.50
N GLN A 107 9.90 6.00 -18.57
CA GLN A 107 9.28 5.18 -19.61
C GLN A 107 9.44 5.83 -20.98
N ASP A 108 9.25 7.14 -21.09
CA ASP A 108 9.45 7.88 -22.35
C ASP A 108 10.90 7.77 -22.84
N GLN A 109 11.88 7.91 -21.92
CA GLN A 109 13.29 7.69 -22.26
C GLN A 109 13.57 6.25 -22.72
N MET A 110 12.96 5.26 -22.07
CA MET A 110 13.11 3.85 -22.46
C MET A 110 12.51 3.60 -23.85
N LEU A 111 11.34 4.14 -24.15
CA LEU A 111 10.69 4.04 -25.46
C LEU A 111 11.56 4.68 -26.55
N ALA A 112 12.07 5.90 -26.31
CA ALA A 112 12.98 6.55 -27.26
C ALA A 112 14.26 5.72 -27.52
N ASN A 113 14.82 5.11 -26.48
CA ASN A 113 15.97 4.22 -26.63
C ASN A 113 15.61 2.95 -27.42
N GLN A 114 14.42 2.38 -27.21
CA GLN A 114 13.94 1.22 -27.97
C GLN A 114 13.72 1.57 -29.45
N ASP A 115 13.09 2.71 -29.75
CA ASP A 115 12.90 3.18 -31.12
C ASP A 115 14.24 3.34 -31.84
N TYR A 116 15.23 3.92 -31.15
CA TYR A 116 16.58 4.02 -31.68
C TYR A 116 17.21 2.64 -31.96
N GLN A 117 17.13 1.70 -31.02
CA GLN A 117 17.66 0.34 -31.21
C GLN A 117 16.97 -0.39 -32.37
N ILE A 118 15.65 -0.26 -32.50
CA ILE A 118 14.88 -0.82 -33.62
C ILE A 118 15.34 -0.19 -34.94
N SER A 119 15.61 1.11 -34.97
CA SER A 119 16.11 1.78 -36.17
C SER A 119 17.46 1.21 -36.62
N LEU A 120 18.39 1.00 -35.69
CA LEU A 120 19.69 0.39 -35.97
C LEU A 120 19.52 -1.06 -36.46
N GLN A 121 18.67 -1.85 -35.81
CA GLN A 121 18.39 -3.22 -36.23
C GLN A 121 17.80 -3.29 -37.65
N LYS A 122 16.94 -2.35 -38.03
CA LYS A 122 16.41 -2.27 -39.40
C LYS A 122 17.54 -2.04 -40.41
N VAL A 123 18.45 -1.10 -40.12
CA VAL A 123 19.62 -0.84 -40.98
C VAL A 123 20.52 -2.08 -41.08
N THR A 124 20.90 -2.68 -39.96
CA THR A 124 21.72 -3.91 -39.96
C THR A 124 21.08 -5.04 -40.75
N ASN A 125 19.77 -5.24 -40.61
CA ASN A 125 19.05 -6.27 -41.38
C ASN A 125 19.06 -5.97 -42.89
N GLN A 126 18.90 -4.70 -43.28
CA GLN A 126 18.99 -4.31 -44.68
C GLN A 126 20.39 -4.57 -45.24
N GLU A 127 21.45 -4.17 -44.55
CA GLU A 127 22.84 -4.44 -44.97
C GLU A 127 23.10 -5.94 -45.12
N ILE A 128 22.57 -6.78 -44.21
CA ILE A 128 22.68 -8.24 -44.32
C ILE A 128 21.94 -8.77 -45.56
N GLN A 129 20.76 -8.22 -45.88
CA GLN A 129 20.01 -8.61 -47.08
C GLN A 129 20.77 -8.25 -48.36
N GLU A 130 21.35 -7.05 -48.41
CA GLU A 130 22.18 -6.58 -49.54
C GLU A 130 23.42 -7.47 -49.70
N MET A 131 24.18 -7.71 -48.64
CA MET A 131 25.33 -8.63 -48.67
C MET A 131 24.96 -10.04 -49.15
N ARG A 132 23.79 -10.55 -48.74
CA ARG A 132 23.29 -11.87 -49.21
C ARG A 132 22.96 -11.86 -50.69
N SER A 133 22.42 -10.76 -51.21
CA SER A 133 22.16 -10.58 -52.64
C SER A 133 23.46 -10.57 -53.43
N ASP A 134 24.41 -9.71 -53.03
CA ASP A 134 25.71 -9.58 -53.69
C ASP A 134 26.49 -10.90 -53.70
N LEU A 135 26.46 -11.63 -52.59
CA LEU A 135 27.09 -12.95 -52.50
C LEU A 135 26.43 -13.95 -53.45
N LYS A 136 25.10 -13.96 -53.54
CA LYS A 136 24.36 -14.84 -54.45
C LYS A 136 24.73 -14.55 -55.90
N ASP A 137 24.79 -13.28 -56.28
CA ASP A 137 25.16 -12.85 -57.62
C ASP A 137 26.61 -13.23 -57.94
N SER A 138 27.55 -12.97 -57.03
CA SER A 138 28.95 -13.40 -57.18
C SER A 138 29.09 -14.91 -57.35
N ILE A 139 28.35 -15.71 -56.58
CA ILE A 139 28.37 -17.17 -56.71
C ILE A 139 27.83 -17.60 -58.08
N HIS A 140 26.71 -17.00 -58.52
CA HIS A 140 26.10 -17.30 -59.80
C HIS A 140 27.04 -17.00 -60.97
N THR A 141 27.69 -15.82 -60.97
CA THR A 141 28.67 -15.44 -61.99
C THR A 141 29.85 -16.42 -62.03
N LYS A 142 30.39 -16.79 -60.86
CA LYS A 142 31.50 -17.78 -60.80
C LYS A 142 31.07 -19.14 -61.32
N TYR A 143 29.86 -19.58 -61.01
CA TYR A 143 29.31 -20.84 -61.50
C TYR A 143 29.21 -20.83 -63.04
N GLN A 144 28.62 -19.79 -63.63
CA GLN A 144 28.53 -19.64 -65.08
C GLN A 144 29.90 -19.61 -65.76
N PHE A 145 30.88 -18.93 -65.16
CA PHE A 145 32.25 -18.90 -65.69
C PHE A 145 32.91 -20.29 -65.70
N ILE A 146 32.66 -21.12 -64.68
CA ILE A 146 33.18 -22.48 -64.62
C ILE A 146 32.50 -23.37 -65.68
N GLU A 147 31.17 -23.30 -65.81
CA GLU A 147 30.41 -24.03 -66.84
C GLU A 147 30.94 -23.73 -68.26
N GLN A 148 31.23 -22.46 -68.56
CA GLN A 148 31.80 -22.06 -69.85
C GLN A 148 33.20 -22.62 -70.13
N ARG A 149 33.96 -23.02 -69.12
CA ARG A 149 35.31 -23.59 -69.28
C ARG A 149 35.32 -25.12 -69.34
N LEU A 150 34.20 -25.77 -69.04
CA LEU A 150 34.04 -27.22 -69.09
C LEU A 150 33.46 -27.71 -70.43
N HIS A 151 33.03 -26.78 -71.29
CA HIS A 151 32.58 -26.99 -72.66
C HIS A 151 33.58 -26.40 -73.66
#